data_AF-A0A925RSZ1-F1
#
_entry.id   AF-A0A925RSZ1-F1
#
_cell.length_a   1.000
_cell.length_b   1.000
_cell.length_c   1.000
_cell.angle_alpha   90.00
_cell.angle_beta   90.00
_cell.angle_gamma   90.00
#
_symmetry.space_group_name_H-M   'P 1'
#
loop_
_entity.id
_entity.type
_entity.pdbx_description
1 polymer ?
#
loop_
_entity_poly.entity_id
_entity_poly.type
_entity_poly.pdbx_seq_one_letter_code
_entity_poly.pdbx_strand_id
1 'polypeptide(L)'
;MQVASQSLGAEQIDALKEIKDDDKRHLAMTYYLRAGKSIGARWSWTSERIKAYEQSAEYAQTLAEINTIAARFAADNPGYLLFTNTQVRSLEEQIARWQTVRSIAVAASELRKAALTQLAQASYEVAPSPASSKRFRVFLTTWRASPAPTLAAPGLSLHGRGRAYDFQIHDKKGRTVVGTDTSTIRAIWDGQGWTEKLS
;
A
#
# COMPACT_ATOMS: atom_id res chain seq x y z
N MET A 1 9.24 -21.72 -3.30
CA MET A 1 8.79 -20.35 -3.66
C MET A 1 8.71 -20.14 -5.17
N GLN A 2 9.69 -20.62 -5.94
CA GLN A 2 9.79 -20.47 -7.40
C GLN A 2 8.54 -20.91 -8.20
N VAL A 3 7.85 -21.99 -7.78
CA VAL A 3 6.59 -22.45 -8.39
C VAL A 3 5.42 -21.50 -8.08
N ALA A 4 5.38 -20.91 -6.88
CA ALA A 4 4.30 -20.02 -6.48
C ALA A 4 4.38 -18.66 -7.21
N SER A 5 5.59 -18.18 -7.52
CA SER A 5 5.82 -16.92 -8.25
C SER A 5 5.48 -16.98 -9.74
N GLN A 6 5.25 -18.15 -10.33
CA GLN A 6 4.93 -18.30 -11.76
C GLN A 6 3.63 -17.59 -12.19
N SER A 7 2.77 -17.24 -11.24
CA SER A 7 1.53 -16.50 -11.51
C SER A 7 1.64 -14.99 -11.37
N LEU A 8 2.85 -14.48 -11.08
CA LEU A 8 3.12 -13.05 -10.96
C LEU A 8 3.53 -12.47 -12.32
N GLY A 9 3.13 -11.23 -12.60
CA GLY A 9 3.57 -10.51 -13.79
C GLY A 9 5.01 -10.01 -13.66
N ALA A 10 5.57 -9.52 -14.78
CA ALA A 10 6.95 -9.04 -14.85
C ALA A 10 7.24 -7.94 -13.81
N GLU A 11 6.37 -6.93 -13.70
CA GLU A 11 6.56 -5.83 -12.75
C GLU A 11 6.63 -6.31 -11.29
N GLN A 12 5.81 -7.32 -10.92
CA GLN A 12 5.85 -7.89 -9.57
C GLN A 12 7.15 -8.65 -9.34
N ILE A 13 7.59 -9.42 -10.34
CA ILE A 13 8.84 -10.18 -10.28
C ILE A 13 10.03 -9.22 -10.13
N ASP A 14 10.05 -8.13 -10.89
CA ASP A 14 11.12 -7.14 -10.82
C ASP A 14 11.14 -6.42 -9.47
N ALA A 15 9.98 -6.01 -8.95
CA ALA A 15 9.90 -5.45 -7.60
C ALA A 15 10.37 -6.44 -6.51
N LEU A 16 10.13 -7.74 -6.67
CA LEU A 16 10.65 -8.75 -5.72
C LEU A 16 12.18 -8.88 -5.79
N LYS A 17 12.79 -8.75 -6.97
CA LYS A 17 14.27 -8.80 -7.12
C LYS A 17 14.96 -7.67 -6.39
N GLU A 18 14.35 -6.49 -6.37
CA GLU A 18 14.87 -5.30 -5.67
C GLU A 18 14.83 -5.42 -4.14
N ILE A 19 13.99 -6.29 -3.59
CA ILE A 19 13.96 -6.57 -2.14
C ILE A 19 15.11 -7.51 -1.82
N LYS A 20 16.15 -7.02 -1.15
CA LYS A 20 17.40 -7.75 -0.89
C LYS A 20 17.25 -8.87 0.15
N ASP A 21 16.40 -8.67 1.14
CA ASP A 21 16.15 -9.60 2.23
C ASP A 21 15.11 -10.65 1.82
N ASP A 22 15.49 -11.93 1.86
CA ASP A 22 14.66 -13.03 1.38
C ASP A 22 13.35 -13.17 2.17
N ASP A 23 13.36 -12.99 3.49
CA ASP A 23 12.15 -13.11 4.30
C ASP A 23 11.17 -12.00 3.98
N LYS A 24 11.67 -10.77 3.83
CA LYS A 24 10.84 -9.62 3.39
C LYS A 24 10.35 -9.78 1.97
N ARG A 25 11.14 -10.40 1.08
CA ARG A 25 10.73 -10.74 -0.29
C ARG A 25 9.61 -11.76 -0.29
N HIS A 26 9.73 -12.81 0.52
CA HIS A 26 8.70 -13.84 0.69
C HIS A 26 7.39 -13.27 1.27
N LEU A 27 7.51 -12.34 2.21
CA LEU A 27 6.37 -11.61 2.74
C LEU A 27 5.68 -10.79 1.64
N ALA A 28 6.42 -9.98 0.86
CA ALA A 28 5.86 -9.21 -0.25
C ALA A 28 5.17 -10.12 -1.29
N MET A 29 5.81 -11.24 -1.65
CA MET A 29 5.24 -12.22 -2.58
C MET A 29 3.90 -12.77 -2.08
N THR A 30 3.77 -13.01 -0.77
CA THR A 30 2.53 -13.46 -0.14
C THR A 30 1.38 -12.45 -0.34
N TYR A 31 1.66 -11.16 -0.22
CA TYR A 31 0.69 -10.11 -0.52
C TYR A 31 0.33 -10.05 -2.00
N TYR A 32 1.29 -10.25 -2.90
CA TYR A 32 1.03 -10.23 -4.35
C TYR A 32 0.14 -11.40 -4.78
N LEU A 33 0.42 -12.60 -4.28
CA LEU A 33 -0.41 -13.79 -4.55
C LEU A 33 -1.84 -13.61 -4.05
N ARG A 34 -2.02 -12.91 -2.92
CA ARG A 34 -3.34 -12.60 -2.36
C ARG A 34 -4.09 -11.55 -3.17
N ALA A 35 -3.39 -10.54 -3.69
CA ALA A 35 -4.00 -9.55 -4.58
C ALA A 35 -4.47 -10.21 -5.90
N GLY A 36 -3.80 -11.27 -6.35
CA GLY A 36 -4.18 -12.05 -7.51
C GLY A 36 -4.39 -11.19 -8.75
N LYS A 37 -5.48 -11.41 -9.49
CA LYS A 37 -5.78 -10.68 -10.74
C LYS A 37 -5.99 -9.18 -10.53
N SER A 38 -6.31 -8.73 -9.31
CA SER A 38 -6.53 -7.31 -9.02
C SER A 38 -5.25 -6.50 -8.88
N ILE A 39 -4.08 -7.15 -8.83
CA ILE A 39 -2.78 -6.48 -8.60
C ILE A 39 -2.50 -5.39 -9.64
N GLY A 40 -2.80 -5.67 -10.91
CA GLY A 40 -2.62 -4.73 -12.02
C GLY A 40 -3.52 -3.51 -11.95
N ALA A 41 -4.61 -3.53 -11.16
CA ALA A 41 -5.46 -2.37 -10.89
C ALA A 41 -4.98 -1.55 -9.69
N ARG A 42 -4.02 -2.06 -8.92
CA ARG A 42 -3.50 -1.42 -7.69
C ARG A 42 -2.03 -1.03 -7.80
N TRP A 43 -1.32 -1.60 -8.77
CA TRP A 43 0.12 -1.44 -8.95
C TRP A 43 0.57 0.02 -8.96
N SER A 44 1.49 0.37 -8.06
CA SER A 44 2.10 1.69 -7.96
C SER A 44 2.96 2.02 -9.19
N TRP A 45 3.03 3.30 -9.54
CA TRP A 45 3.87 3.86 -10.59
C TRP A 45 5.33 3.97 -10.14
N THR A 46 6.23 3.82 -11.11
CA THR A 46 7.65 4.14 -10.92
C THR A 46 7.85 5.65 -10.87
N SER A 47 9.02 6.07 -10.40
CA SER A 47 9.41 7.48 -10.37
C SER A 47 9.39 8.12 -11.76
N GLU A 48 9.78 7.39 -12.82
CA GLU A 48 9.74 7.89 -14.20
C GLU A 48 8.30 8.16 -14.66
N ARG A 49 7.39 7.23 -14.35
CA ARG A 49 5.98 7.37 -14.71
C ARG A 49 5.30 8.49 -13.93
N ILE A 50 5.65 8.68 -12.66
CA ILE A 50 5.20 9.81 -11.84
C ILE A 50 5.67 11.11 -12.48
N LYS A 51 6.96 11.21 -12.84
CA LYS A 51 7.52 12.41 -13.48
C LYS A 51 6.84 12.74 -14.81
N ALA A 52 6.52 11.72 -15.62
CA ALA A 52 5.77 11.90 -16.85
C ALA A 52 4.34 12.38 -16.58
N TYR A 53 3.68 11.83 -15.55
CA TYR A 53 2.35 12.28 -15.13
C TYR A 53 2.36 13.72 -14.62
N GLU A 54 3.33 14.10 -13.79
CA GLU A 54 3.48 15.46 -13.26
C GLU A 54 3.67 16.53 -14.36
N GLN A 55 4.11 16.12 -15.55
CA GLN A 55 4.24 16.98 -16.73
C GLN A 55 3.00 16.98 -17.63
N SER A 56 1.99 16.18 -17.31
CA SER A 56 0.80 16.01 -18.14
C SER A 56 -0.28 17.06 -17.88
N ALA A 57 -1.14 17.28 -18.88
CA ALA A 57 -2.33 18.10 -18.72
C ALA A 57 -3.31 17.51 -17.69
N GLU A 58 -3.37 16.17 -17.56
CA GLU A 58 -4.20 15.47 -16.55
C GLU A 58 -3.80 15.89 -15.12
N TYR A 59 -2.50 15.97 -14.84
CA TYR A 59 -2.02 16.41 -13.53
C TYR A 59 -2.31 17.90 -13.28
N ALA A 60 -2.09 18.76 -14.29
CA ALA A 60 -2.41 20.18 -14.17
C ALA A 60 -3.91 20.41 -13.88
N GLN A 61 -4.78 19.66 -14.55
CA GLN A 61 -6.22 19.70 -14.31
C GLN A 61 -6.56 19.22 -12.89
N THR A 62 -5.96 18.11 -12.45
CA THR A 62 -6.17 17.57 -11.10
C THR A 62 -5.78 18.58 -10.01
N LEU A 63 -4.65 19.27 -10.17
CA LEU A 63 -4.24 20.33 -9.25
C LEU A 63 -5.21 21.52 -9.25
N ALA A 64 -5.74 21.90 -10.41
CA ALA A 64 -6.73 22.97 -10.51
C ALA A 64 -8.04 22.60 -9.80
N GLU A 65 -8.49 21.36 -9.93
CA GLU A 65 -9.66 20.83 -9.24
C GLU A 65 -9.45 20.79 -7.72
N ILE A 66 -8.31 20.27 -7.25
CA ILE A 66 -7.93 20.26 -5.83
C ILE A 66 -7.93 21.69 -5.27
N ASN A 67 -7.33 22.65 -5.97
CA ASN A 67 -7.27 24.03 -5.54
C ASN A 67 -8.66 24.68 -5.49
N THR A 68 -9.55 24.33 -6.44
CA THR A 68 -10.93 24.80 -6.44
C THR A 68 -11.69 24.32 -5.21
N ILE A 69 -11.56 23.03 -4.87
CA ILE A 69 -12.17 22.44 -3.66
C ILE A 69 -11.60 23.10 -2.41
N ALA A 70 -10.28 23.25 -2.32
CA ALA A 70 -9.63 23.86 -1.16
C ALA A 70 -10.04 25.34 -0.96
N ALA A 71 -10.16 26.10 -2.05
CA ALA A 71 -10.60 27.50 -2.01
C ALA A 71 -12.05 27.62 -1.52
N ARG A 72 -12.95 26.76 -2.04
CA ARG A 72 -14.34 26.71 -1.58
C ARG A 72 -14.43 26.35 -0.10
N PHE A 73 -13.74 25.29 0.32
CA PHE A 73 -13.70 24.90 1.73
C PHE A 73 -13.25 26.03 2.65
N ALA A 74 -12.19 26.76 2.28
CA ALA A 74 -11.66 27.86 3.09
C ALA A 74 -12.62 29.06 3.17
N ALA A 75 -13.39 29.32 2.10
CA ALA A 75 -14.43 30.34 2.09
C ALA A 75 -15.59 29.97 3.03
N ASP A 76 -16.03 28.71 2.97
CA ASP A 76 -17.14 28.17 3.76
C ASP A 76 -16.75 27.92 5.24
N ASN A 77 -15.46 27.79 5.53
CA ASN A 77 -14.93 27.49 6.87
C ASN A 77 -13.81 28.45 7.30
N PRO A 78 -14.13 29.73 7.62
CA PRO A 78 -13.14 30.71 8.06
C PRO A 78 -12.33 30.21 9.25
N GLY A 79 -11.00 30.24 9.11
CA GLY A 79 -10.06 29.79 10.17
C GLY A 79 -9.42 28.42 9.90
N TYR A 80 -9.91 27.71 8.88
CA TYR A 80 -9.42 26.38 8.48
C TYR A 80 -8.99 26.36 7.02
N LEU A 81 -8.08 25.45 6.72
CA LEU A 81 -7.53 25.19 5.39
C LEU A 81 -7.67 23.70 5.08
N LEU A 82 -8.03 23.39 3.84
CA LEU A 82 -7.99 22.04 3.33
C LEU A 82 -6.63 21.80 2.68
N PHE A 83 -5.86 20.86 3.23
CA PHE A 83 -4.55 20.46 2.74
C PHE A 83 -4.64 19.07 2.12
N THR A 84 -3.87 18.81 1.07
CA THR A 84 -3.69 17.46 0.53
C THR A 84 -2.24 17.28 0.12
N ASN A 85 -1.67 16.10 0.40
CA ASN A 85 -0.35 15.77 -0.11
C ASN A 85 -0.50 15.22 -1.53
N THR A 86 -0.07 16.01 -2.51
CA THR A 86 -0.15 15.62 -3.93
C THR A 86 1.01 14.74 -4.38
N GLN A 87 2.03 14.55 -3.53
CA GLN A 87 3.19 13.73 -3.89
C GLN A 87 2.83 12.24 -3.95
N VAL A 88 3.04 11.66 -5.12
CA VAL A 88 2.86 10.23 -5.35
C VAL A 88 4.07 9.48 -4.79
N ARG A 89 3.85 8.56 -3.84
CA ARG A 89 4.93 7.69 -3.35
C ARG A 89 5.27 6.64 -4.41
N SER A 90 6.44 6.74 -5.00
CA SER A 90 6.90 5.83 -6.05
C SER A 90 7.08 4.40 -5.56
N LEU A 91 7.09 3.45 -6.52
CA LEU A 91 7.38 2.05 -6.24
C LEU A 91 8.76 1.90 -5.59
N GLU A 92 9.76 2.65 -6.03
CA GLU A 92 11.12 2.60 -5.50
C GLU A 92 11.18 3.03 -4.03
N GLU A 93 10.48 4.11 -3.67
CA GLU A 93 10.39 4.55 -2.27
C GLU A 93 9.64 3.51 -1.41
N GLN A 94 8.59 2.89 -1.94
CA GLN A 94 7.88 1.81 -1.23
C GLN A 94 8.79 0.61 -0.96
N ILE A 95 9.61 0.21 -1.93
CA ILE A 95 10.61 -0.87 -1.77
C ILE A 95 11.66 -0.46 -0.73
N ALA A 96 12.19 0.76 -0.80
CA ALA A 96 13.19 1.25 0.15
C ALA A 96 12.65 1.21 1.59
N ARG A 97 11.41 1.68 1.81
CA ARG A 97 10.76 1.65 3.14
C ARG A 97 10.43 0.24 3.60
N TRP A 98 9.98 -0.63 2.70
CA TRP A 98 9.70 -2.03 3.02
C TRP A 98 10.91 -2.74 3.62
N GLN A 99 12.10 -2.41 3.14
CA GLN A 99 13.34 -3.02 3.63
C GLN A 99 13.76 -2.54 5.02
N THR A 100 13.37 -1.32 5.43
CA THR A 100 13.88 -0.69 6.67
C THR A 100 12.89 -0.71 7.83
N VAL A 101 11.58 -0.83 7.57
CA VAL A 101 10.57 -0.75 8.63
C VAL A 101 10.52 -2.00 9.50
N ARG A 102 10.64 -1.79 10.83
CA ARG A 102 10.71 -2.85 11.85
C ARG A 102 9.51 -3.80 11.82
N SER A 103 8.28 -3.31 11.65
CA SER A 103 7.09 -4.17 11.62
C SER A 103 7.11 -5.16 10.44
N ILE A 104 7.77 -4.81 9.33
CA ILE A 104 7.95 -5.71 8.18
C ILE A 104 8.89 -6.85 8.57
N ALA A 105 10.01 -6.55 9.23
CA ALA A 105 10.96 -7.57 9.69
C ALA A 105 10.30 -8.55 10.67
N VAL A 106 9.48 -8.06 11.59
CA VAL A 106 8.72 -8.90 12.53
C VAL A 106 7.76 -9.82 11.76
N ALA A 107 6.92 -9.26 10.88
CA ALA A 107 5.96 -10.05 10.11
C ALA A 107 6.64 -11.06 9.16
N ALA A 108 7.79 -10.71 8.60
CA ALA A 108 8.56 -11.58 7.72
C ALA A 108 9.13 -12.79 8.49
N SER A 109 9.65 -12.55 9.70
CA SER A 109 10.12 -13.62 10.59
C SER A 109 8.98 -14.56 11.00
N GLU A 110 7.81 -14.01 11.33
CA GLU A 110 6.63 -14.80 11.68
C GLU A 110 6.11 -15.64 10.50
N LEU A 111 6.09 -15.06 9.29
CA LEU A 111 5.78 -15.82 8.08
C LEU A 111 6.76 -16.98 7.88
N ARG A 112 8.07 -16.74 8.02
CA ARG A 112 9.09 -17.78 7.88
C ARG A 112 8.87 -18.93 8.87
N LYS A 113 8.65 -18.62 10.14
CA LYS A 113 8.34 -19.63 11.17
C LYS A 113 7.09 -20.43 10.80
N ALA A 114 6.00 -19.75 10.47
CA ALA A 114 4.75 -20.39 10.08
C ALA A 114 4.90 -21.26 8.83
N ALA A 115 5.69 -20.81 7.84
CA ALA A 115 5.98 -21.57 6.63
C ALA A 115 6.77 -22.86 6.92
N LEU A 116 7.79 -22.79 7.79
CA LEU A 116 8.55 -23.97 8.21
C LEU A 116 7.67 -24.97 8.96
N THR A 117 6.83 -24.49 9.88
CA THR A 117 5.84 -25.34 10.58
C THR A 117 4.84 -25.97 9.61
N GLN A 118 4.37 -25.21 8.62
CA GLN A 118 3.45 -25.72 7.60
C GLN A 118 4.11 -26.84 6.79
N LEU A 119 5.34 -26.63 6.33
CA LEU A 119 6.10 -27.60 5.53
C LEU A 119 6.50 -28.86 6.31
N ALA A 120 6.57 -28.79 7.63
CA ALA A 120 6.86 -29.95 8.49
C ALA A 120 5.66 -30.90 8.66
N GLN A 121 4.46 -30.54 8.18
CA GLN A 121 3.30 -31.41 8.29
C GLN A 121 3.43 -32.63 7.36
N ALA A 122 2.99 -33.81 7.82
CA ALA A 122 3.01 -35.06 7.05
C ALA A 122 2.26 -35.00 5.70
N SER A 123 1.45 -33.97 5.49
CA SER A 123 0.74 -33.72 4.25
C SER A 123 1.59 -33.09 3.13
N TYR A 124 2.86 -32.80 3.41
CA TYR A 124 3.87 -32.39 2.43
C TYR A 124 4.83 -33.54 2.13
N GLU A 125 5.09 -33.74 0.85
CA GLU A 125 6.10 -34.67 0.38
C GLU A 125 7.50 -34.07 0.54
N VAL A 126 8.53 -34.92 0.68
CA VAL A 126 9.94 -34.48 0.77
C VAL A 126 10.36 -33.73 -0.50
N ALA A 127 9.91 -34.21 -1.66
CA ALA A 127 10.12 -33.55 -2.94
C ALA A 127 8.92 -32.66 -3.30
N PRO A 128 9.13 -31.46 -3.91
CA PRO A 128 8.03 -30.61 -4.34
C PRO A 128 7.15 -31.30 -5.39
N SER A 129 5.90 -31.58 -5.04
CA SER A 129 4.86 -32.03 -5.98
C SER A 129 3.90 -30.89 -6.36
N PRO A 130 3.13 -31.02 -7.47
CA PRO A 130 2.09 -30.06 -7.80
C PRO A 130 1.04 -29.90 -6.69
N ALA A 131 0.69 -31.00 -6.00
CA ALA A 131 -0.25 -30.98 -4.89
C ALA A 131 0.32 -30.22 -3.68
N SER A 132 1.57 -30.51 -3.30
CA SER A 132 2.29 -29.79 -2.24
C SER A 132 2.43 -28.30 -2.56
N SER A 133 2.73 -27.96 -3.81
CA SER A 133 2.82 -26.56 -4.28
C SER A 133 1.48 -25.84 -4.20
N LYS A 134 0.38 -26.47 -4.62
CA LYS A 134 -0.97 -25.92 -4.50
C LYS A 134 -1.35 -25.69 -3.04
N ARG A 135 -1.09 -26.66 -2.17
CA ARG A 135 -1.36 -26.56 -0.72
C ARG A 135 -0.57 -25.42 -0.09
N PHE A 136 0.72 -25.32 -0.39
CA PHE A 136 1.56 -24.24 0.12
C PHE A 136 1.11 -22.87 -0.42
N ARG A 137 0.70 -22.78 -1.68
CA ARG A 137 0.11 -21.56 -2.23
C ARG A 137 -1.14 -21.13 -1.46
N VAL A 138 -2.04 -22.07 -1.16
CA VAL A 138 -3.24 -21.78 -0.34
C VAL A 138 -2.81 -21.20 1.00
N PHE A 139 -1.88 -21.87 1.72
CA PHE A 139 -1.32 -21.37 2.97
C PHE A 139 -0.82 -19.92 2.87
N LEU A 140 0.00 -19.60 1.87
CA LEU A 140 0.51 -18.24 1.69
C LEU A 140 -0.66 -17.24 1.51
N THR A 141 -1.63 -17.56 0.65
CA THR A 141 -2.76 -16.65 0.40
C THR A 141 -3.71 -16.47 1.60
N THR A 142 -3.79 -17.46 2.50
CA THR A 142 -4.65 -17.43 3.69
C THR A 142 -3.96 -16.92 4.95
N TRP A 143 -2.63 -17.06 5.06
CA TRP A 143 -1.87 -16.57 6.21
C TRP A 143 -2.06 -15.06 6.39
N ARG A 144 -2.13 -14.60 7.64
CA ARG A 144 -2.24 -13.19 8.01
C ARG A 144 -1.26 -12.90 9.13
N ALA A 145 -0.52 -11.81 8.98
CA ALA A 145 0.33 -11.29 10.04
C ALA A 145 -0.53 -10.76 11.19
N SER A 146 -0.12 -11.03 12.42
CA SER A 146 -0.71 -10.47 13.64
C SER A 146 0.42 -10.06 14.60
N PRO A 147 0.61 -8.76 14.90
CA PRO A 147 -0.13 -7.63 14.34
C PRO A 147 0.12 -7.45 12.83
N ALA A 148 -0.81 -6.78 12.15
CA ALA A 148 -0.63 -6.42 10.75
C ALA A 148 0.57 -5.44 10.59
N PRO A 149 1.37 -5.55 9.52
CA PRO A 149 2.45 -4.60 9.28
C PRO A 149 1.89 -3.19 9.03
N THR A 150 2.62 -2.17 9.45
CA THR A 150 2.21 -0.76 9.30
C THR A 150 2.37 -0.20 7.89
N LEU A 151 2.93 -0.98 6.97
CA LEU A 151 3.07 -0.63 5.56
C LEU A 151 2.42 -1.70 4.68
N ALA A 152 1.74 -1.24 3.63
CA ALA A 152 1.34 -2.11 2.53
C ALA A 152 2.58 -2.67 1.81
N ALA A 153 2.43 -3.85 1.20
CA ALA A 153 3.47 -4.37 0.32
C ALA A 153 3.72 -3.40 -0.86
N PRO A 154 4.97 -3.28 -1.34
CA PRO A 154 5.29 -2.38 -2.45
C PRO A 154 4.38 -2.64 -3.66
N GLY A 155 3.97 -1.58 -4.34
CA GLY A 155 3.04 -1.71 -5.46
C GLY A 155 1.58 -1.91 -5.08
N LEU A 156 1.22 -2.20 -3.81
CA LEU A 156 -0.19 -2.39 -3.41
C LEU A 156 -0.80 -1.19 -2.65
N SER A 157 -0.05 -0.09 -2.55
CA SER A 157 -0.52 1.17 -1.97
C SER A 157 -1.51 1.87 -2.90
N LEU A 158 -2.66 2.32 -2.36
CA LEU A 158 -3.66 3.08 -3.12
C LEU A 158 -3.12 4.42 -3.66
N HIS A 159 -2.14 5.01 -2.98
CA HIS A 159 -1.49 6.26 -3.41
C HIS A 159 -0.55 6.09 -4.59
N GLY A 160 -0.20 4.86 -4.97
CA GLY A 160 0.84 4.61 -5.97
C GLY A 160 0.52 5.11 -7.38
N ARG A 161 -0.70 5.57 -7.66
CA ARG A 161 -1.15 5.95 -9.01
C ARG A 161 -1.46 7.43 -9.18
N GLY A 162 -1.18 8.28 -8.18
CA GLY A 162 -1.54 9.70 -8.25
C GLY A 162 -3.02 9.98 -8.49
N ARG A 163 -3.90 9.03 -8.13
CA ARG A 163 -5.36 9.10 -8.31
C ARG A 163 -6.14 9.04 -7.00
N ALA A 164 -5.43 8.95 -5.88
CA ALA A 164 -6.01 8.95 -4.55
C ALA A 164 -5.30 10.03 -3.72
N TYR A 165 -6.07 11.02 -3.29
CA TYR A 165 -5.62 12.18 -2.52
C TYR A 165 -6.28 12.13 -1.15
N ASP A 166 -5.48 12.09 -0.09
CA ASP A 166 -6.00 12.17 1.26
C ASP A 166 -6.00 13.63 1.71
N PHE A 167 -7.19 14.15 1.98
CA PHE A 167 -7.34 15.48 2.54
C PHE A 167 -7.04 15.50 4.04
N GLN A 168 -6.59 16.66 4.51
CA GLN A 168 -6.36 17.00 5.90
C GLN A 168 -6.94 18.38 6.15
N ILE A 169 -7.40 18.63 7.37
CA ILE A 169 -7.86 19.96 7.77
C ILE A 169 -6.83 20.54 8.72
N HIS A 170 -6.30 21.70 8.36
CA HIS A 170 -5.35 22.44 9.16
C HIS A 170 -5.99 23.74 9.64
N ASP A 171 -5.59 24.22 10.82
CA ASP A 171 -5.92 25.60 11.22
C ASP A 171 -5.00 26.61 10.54
N LYS A 172 -5.31 27.92 10.63
CA LYS A 172 -4.45 28.99 10.10
C LYS A 172 -3.03 29.04 10.68
N LYS A 173 -2.75 28.31 11.77
CA LYS A 173 -1.41 28.19 12.37
C LYS A 173 -0.65 26.97 11.85
N GLY A 174 -1.23 26.21 10.92
CA GLY A 174 -0.63 25.03 10.31
C GLY A 174 -0.73 23.76 11.17
N ARG A 175 -1.57 23.75 12.21
CA ARG A 175 -1.78 22.55 13.02
C ARG A 175 -2.84 21.66 12.38
N THR A 176 -2.55 20.38 12.24
CA THR A 176 -3.52 19.39 11.77
C THR A 176 -4.64 19.23 12.81
N VAL A 177 -5.85 19.64 12.42
CA VAL A 177 -7.10 19.46 13.17
C VAL A 177 -7.68 18.09 12.85
N VAL A 178 -7.59 17.69 11.57
CA VAL A 178 -8.05 16.40 11.08
C VAL A 178 -7.01 15.80 10.14
N GLY A 179 -6.53 14.60 10.48
CA GLY A 179 -5.52 13.87 9.72
C GLY A 179 -6.10 12.81 8.77
N THR A 180 -5.21 12.02 8.17
CA THR A 180 -5.56 10.98 7.18
C THR A 180 -5.70 9.57 7.78
N ASP A 181 -5.63 9.44 9.10
CA ASP A 181 -5.70 8.15 9.77
C ASP A 181 -7.13 7.58 9.69
N THR A 182 -7.27 6.54 8.87
CA THR A 182 -8.53 5.80 8.67
C THR A 182 -9.18 5.30 9.96
N SER A 183 -8.40 4.99 11.00
CA SER A 183 -8.93 4.54 12.29
C SER A 183 -9.65 5.65 13.07
N THR A 184 -9.41 6.91 12.71
CA THR A 184 -9.99 8.09 13.37
C THR A 184 -11.11 8.74 12.56
N ILE A 185 -11.41 8.25 11.34
CA ILE A 185 -12.40 8.87 10.44
C ILE A 185 -13.76 9.04 11.12
N ARG A 186 -14.36 7.97 11.66
CA ARG A 186 -15.67 8.09 12.32
C ARG A 186 -15.67 9.06 13.50
N ALA A 187 -14.60 9.08 14.29
CA ALA A 187 -14.55 9.86 15.52
C ALA A 187 -14.27 11.34 15.27
N ILE A 188 -13.41 11.64 14.30
CA ILE A 188 -12.94 13.00 14.04
C ILE A 188 -13.64 13.59 12.81
N TRP A 189 -13.58 12.92 11.65
CA TRP A 189 -14.21 13.43 10.42
C TRP A 189 -15.73 13.51 10.54
N ASP A 190 -16.38 12.38 10.84
CA ASP A 190 -17.85 12.34 10.95
C ASP A 190 -18.30 12.91 12.29
N GLY A 191 -17.68 12.47 13.39
CA GLY A 191 -18.06 12.84 14.75
C GLY A 191 -17.93 14.32 15.09
N GLN A 192 -17.15 15.09 14.32
CA GLN A 192 -17.04 16.55 14.47
C GLN A 192 -17.66 17.32 13.30
N GLY A 193 -18.40 16.65 12.40
CA GLY A 193 -19.14 17.28 11.30
C GLY A 193 -18.28 17.81 10.15
N TRP A 194 -17.02 17.37 10.03
CA TRP A 194 -16.13 17.81 8.95
C TRP A 194 -16.51 17.22 7.59
N THR A 195 -17.09 16.02 7.57
CA THR A 195 -17.59 15.39 6.34
C THR A 195 -18.68 16.22 5.66
N GLU A 196 -19.61 16.80 6.44
CA GLU A 196 -20.69 17.66 5.96
C GLU A 196 -20.19 19.02 5.45
N LYS A 197 -19.01 19.45 5.91
CA LYS A 197 -18.35 20.69 5.48
C LYS A 197 -17.57 20.54 4.17
N LEU A 198 -17.48 19.32 3.63
CA LEU A 198 -16.82 19.02 2.35
C LEU A 198 -17.81 18.84 1.18
N SER A 199 -19.11 18.71 1.44
CA SER A 199 -20.18 18.57 0.43
C SER A 199 -20.73 19.92 0.00
#